data_AF-A0A5B6WLV1-F1
#
_entry.id   AF-A0A5B6WLV1-F1
#
_cell.length_a   1.000
_cell.length_b   1.000
_cell.length_c   1.000
_cell.angle_alpha   90.00
_cell.angle_beta   90.00
_cell.angle_gamma   90.00
#
_symmetry.space_group_name_H-M   'P 1'
#
loop_
_entity.id
_entity.type
_entity.pdbx_description
1 polymer ?
#
loop_
_entity_poly.entity_id
_entity_poly.type
_entity_poly.pdbx_seq_one_letter_code
_entity_poly.pdbx_strand_id
1 'polypeptide(L)'
;MRITCQATSIPADRVPDMGKRQLMNLLLLGAISLPSGFMLVPYAAFFVPSGGRGTGGGTVAKDAIGNDVIAEEWLKTHGPGDRTLTQGLKGDPTYLVVEKDRTLATYGINAVCTHLGCVVPWNQAENKFICPCHGSQYNDQGRVVRGPAPLR
;
A
#
# COMPACT_ATOMS: atom_id res chain seq x y z
N MET A 1 -40.25 -23.55 66.01
CA MET A 1 -39.86 -24.13 64.70
C MET A 1 -38.52 -23.52 64.31
N ARG A 2 -37.43 -24.30 64.24
CA ARG A 2 -36.11 -23.79 63.83
C ARG A 2 -35.83 -24.27 62.41
N ILE A 3 -35.49 -23.33 61.53
CA ILE A 3 -35.08 -23.60 60.16
C ILE A 3 -33.59 -23.89 60.17
N THR A 4 -33.18 -25.06 59.68
CA THR A 4 -31.78 -25.43 59.49
C THR A 4 -31.41 -25.30 58.02
N CYS A 5 -30.49 -24.39 57.70
CA CYS A 5 -29.83 -24.35 56.39
C CYS A 5 -28.80 -25.47 56.35
N GLN A 6 -29.05 -26.53 55.57
CA GLN A 6 -28.01 -27.49 55.21
C GLN A 6 -27.33 -27.02 53.93
N ALA A 7 -26.11 -26.50 54.05
CA ALA A 7 -25.18 -26.57 52.94
C ALA A 7 -24.57 -27.96 52.96
N THR A 8 -24.58 -28.66 51.83
CA THR A 8 -23.85 -29.93 51.67
C THR A 8 -22.37 -29.67 51.95
N SER A 9 -21.86 -30.14 53.09
CA SER A 9 -20.47 -29.93 53.49
C SER A 9 -19.56 -30.84 52.66
N ILE A 10 -18.66 -30.23 51.88
CA ILE A 10 -17.60 -30.96 51.17
C ILE A 10 -16.47 -31.19 52.18
N PRO A 11 -15.98 -32.44 52.37
CA PRO A 11 -14.88 -32.69 53.29
C PRO A 11 -13.59 -32.03 52.80
N ALA A 12 -12.72 -31.64 53.74
CA ALA A 12 -11.55 -30.79 53.46
C ALA A 12 -10.51 -31.43 52.51
N ASP A 13 -10.48 -32.76 52.44
CA ASP A 13 -9.67 -33.55 51.53
C ASP A 13 -10.16 -33.51 50.06
N ARG A 14 -11.39 -33.04 49.83
CA ARG A 14 -11.99 -32.84 48.49
C ARG A 14 -11.85 -31.42 47.96
N VAL A 15 -10.86 -30.67 48.41
CA VAL A 15 -10.51 -29.34 47.87
C VAL A 15 -9.32 -29.47 46.91
N PRO A 16 -9.44 -29.02 45.65
CA PRO A 16 -8.32 -29.04 44.70
C PRO A 16 -7.15 -28.18 45.19
N ASP A 17 -5.95 -28.76 45.16
CA ASP A 17 -4.68 -28.07 45.40
C ASP A 17 -4.35 -27.04 44.29
N MET A 18 -3.24 -26.32 44.46
CA MET A 18 -2.83 -25.31 43.50
C MET A 18 -2.44 -25.89 42.12
N GLY A 19 -1.88 -27.11 42.07
CA GLY A 19 -1.51 -27.75 40.81
C GLY A 19 -2.74 -28.07 39.96
N LYS A 20 -3.80 -28.62 40.57
CA LYS A 20 -5.08 -28.90 39.90
C LYS A 20 -5.76 -27.61 39.43
N ARG A 21 -5.69 -26.54 40.23
CA ARG A 21 -6.23 -25.21 39.86
C ARG A 21 -5.47 -24.60 38.68
N GLN A 22 -4.15 -24.66 38.67
CA GLN A 22 -3.33 -24.16 37.57
C GLN A 22 -3.59 -24.94 36.27
N LEU A 23 -3.71 -26.27 36.35
CA LEU A 23 -4.07 -27.11 35.21
C LEU A 23 -5.45 -26.74 34.64
N MET A 24 -6.46 -26.58 35.49
CA MET A 24 -7.80 -26.18 35.04
C MET A 24 -7.82 -24.78 34.45
N ASN A 25 -7.07 -23.81 35.01
CA ASN A 25 -6.94 -22.47 34.45
C ASN A 25 -6.28 -22.48 33.07
N LEU A 26 -5.22 -23.28 32.89
CA LEU A 26 -4.54 -23.42 31.60
C LEU A 26 -5.46 -24.02 30.54
N LEU A 27 -6.21 -25.07 30.88
CA LEU A 27 -7.18 -25.69 29.99
C LEU A 27 -8.33 -24.72 29.63
N LEU A 28 -8.82 -23.94 30.60
CA LEU A 28 -9.86 -22.93 30.37
C LEU A 28 -9.37 -21.84 29.41
N LEU A 29 -8.16 -21.31 29.62
CA LEU A 29 -7.55 -20.31 28.73
C LEU A 29 -7.35 -20.87 27.32
N GLY A 30 -6.86 -22.11 27.19
CA GLY A 30 -6.76 -22.81 25.92
C GLY A 30 -8.11 -22.94 25.21
N ALA A 31 -9.13 -23.41 25.93
CA ALA A 31 -10.47 -23.63 25.38
C ALA A 31 -11.16 -22.33 24.93
N ILE A 32 -10.96 -21.21 25.63
CA ILE A 32 -11.55 -19.90 25.28
C ILE A 32 -10.77 -19.22 24.15
N SER A 33 -9.44 -19.38 24.11
CA SER A 33 -8.61 -18.71 23.10
C SER A 33 -8.89 -19.19 21.67
N LEU A 34 -9.22 -20.47 21.48
CA LEU A 34 -9.52 -21.04 20.15
C LEU A 34 -10.74 -20.39 19.47
N PRO A 35 -11.96 -20.39 20.05
CA PRO A 35 -13.10 -19.74 19.42
C PRO A 35 -12.91 -18.22 19.30
N SER A 36 -12.25 -17.60 20.29
CA SER A 36 -11.94 -16.17 20.25
C SER A 36 -11.02 -15.83 19.08
N GLY A 37 -9.95 -16.59 18.88
CA GLY A 37 -9.03 -16.43 17.76
C GLY A 37 -9.70 -16.73 16.42
N PHE A 38 -10.52 -17.77 16.35
CA PHE A 38 -11.23 -18.15 15.13
C PHE A 38 -12.21 -17.07 14.65
N MET A 39 -12.85 -16.33 15.57
CA MET A 39 -13.70 -15.19 15.22
C MET A 39 -12.89 -13.93 14.94
N LEU A 40 -11.82 -13.67 15.70
CA LEU A 40 -11.04 -12.45 15.60
C LEU A 40 -10.17 -12.40 14.34
N VAL A 41 -9.59 -13.52 13.91
CA VAL A 41 -8.72 -13.59 12.72
C VAL A 41 -9.45 -13.15 11.44
N PRO A 42 -10.62 -13.70 11.06
CA PRO A 42 -11.32 -13.26 9.86
C PRO A 42 -11.84 -11.82 10.00
N TYR A 43 -12.23 -11.40 11.21
CA TYR A 43 -12.64 -10.02 11.46
C TYR A 43 -11.48 -9.04 11.28
N ALA A 44 -10.28 -9.37 11.74
CA ALA A 44 -9.09 -8.56 11.51
C ALA A 44 -8.67 -8.59 10.03
N ALA A 45 -8.72 -9.77 9.39
CA ALA A 45 -8.37 -9.93 7.98
C ALA A 45 -9.31 -9.16 7.05
N PHE A 46 -10.57 -8.94 7.44
CA PHE A 46 -11.52 -8.12 6.69
C PHE A 46 -11.03 -6.68 6.47
N PHE A 47 -10.25 -6.12 7.40
CA PHE A 47 -9.68 -4.77 7.26
C PHE A 47 -8.42 -4.72 6.39
N VAL A 48 -7.83 -5.88 6.05
CA VAL A 48 -6.71 -5.95 5.12
C VAL A 48 -7.28 -5.91 3.70
N PRO A 49 -6.98 -4.87 2.89
CA PRO A 49 -7.49 -4.80 1.52
C PRO A 49 -7.07 -6.03 0.73
N SER A 50 -8.00 -6.62 -0.03
CA SER A 50 -7.65 -7.66 -0.99
C SER A 50 -6.70 -7.07 -2.03
N GLY A 51 -5.49 -7.62 -2.16
CA GLY A 51 -4.58 -7.22 -3.22
C GLY A 51 -5.22 -7.42 -4.59
N GLY A 52 -5.14 -6.40 -5.45
CA GLY A 52 -5.59 -6.51 -6.84
C GLY A 52 -4.88 -7.67 -7.53
N ARG A 53 -5.61 -8.44 -8.34
CA ARG A 53 -5.09 -9.60 -9.07
C ARG A 53 -4.03 -9.15 -10.09
N GLY A 54 -2.76 -9.21 -9.72
CA GLY A 54 -1.64 -8.88 -10.60
C GLY A 54 -1.32 -10.04 -11.53
N THR A 55 -1.79 -9.97 -12.78
CA THR A 55 -1.36 -10.86 -13.86
C THR A 55 -0.02 -10.37 -14.41
N GLY A 56 1.07 -10.68 -13.72
CA GLY A 56 2.45 -10.66 -14.25
C GLY A 56 2.90 -9.43 -15.06
N GLY A 57 3.70 -8.56 -14.44
CA GLY A 57 4.74 -7.78 -15.11
C GLY A 57 4.42 -6.36 -15.55
N GLY A 58 3.16 -5.99 -15.82
CA GLY A 58 2.83 -4.63 -16.22
C GLY A 58 1.33 -4.33 -16.28
N THR A 59 0.95 -3.10 -15.95
CA THR A 59 -0.40 -2.58 -16.20
C THR A 59 -0.38 -1.72 -17.45
N VAL A 60 -1.44 -1.81 -18.26
CA VAL A 60 -1.61 -0.94 -19.43
C VAL A 60 -1.72 0.52 -18.96
N ALA A 61 -0.98 1.41 -19.61
CA ALA A 61 -1.04 2.83 -19.30
C ALA A 61 -2.38 3.41 -19.75
N LYS A 62 -3.00 4.25 -18.92
CA LYS A 62 -4.28 4.89 -19.23
C LYS A 62 -4.14 6.40 -19.35
N ASP A 63 -5.01 7.02 -20.14
CA ASP A 63 -5.12 8.48 -20.23
C ASP A 63 -5.84 9.05 -18.99
N ALA A 64 -6.02 10.38 -18.93
CA ALA A 64 -6.71 11.04 -17.84
C ALA A 64 -8.21 10.68 -17.72
N ILE A 65 -8.79 10.11 -18.78
CA ILE A 65 -10.21 9.72 -18.87
C ILE A 65 -10.38 8.23 -18.49
N GLY A 66 -9.28 7.46 -18.46
CA GLY A 66 -9.24 6.04 -18.15
C GLY A 66 -9.20 5.12 -19.37
N ASN A 67 -9.11 5.67 -20.59
CA ASN A 67 -8.94 4.90 -21.81
C ASN A 67 -7.50 4.38 -21.92
N ASP A 68 -7.33 3.28 -22.63
CA ASP A 68 -6.00 2.68 -22.84
C ASP A 68 -5.19 3.51 -23.84
N VAL A 69 -3.92 3.75 -23.52
CA VAL A 69 -3.01 4.52 -24.37
C VAL A 69 -2.43 3.61 -25.46
N ILE A 70 -2.68 3.96 -26.72
CA ILE A 70 -2.16 3.25 -27.89
C ILE A 70 -0.94 4.03 -28.42
N ALA A 71 0.22 3.37 -28.51
CA ALA A 71 1.49 4.00 -28.88
C ALA A 71 1.44 4.74 -30.23
N GLU A 72 0.79 4.15 -31.24
CA GLU A 72 0.68 4.77 -32.57
C GLU A 72 -0.18 6.04 -32.58
N GLU A 73 -1.22 6.09 -31.76
CA GLU A 73 -2.08 7.28 -31.62
C GLU A 73 -1.40 8.37 -30.79
N TRP A 74 -0.66 7.94 -29.76
CA TRP A 74 0.11 8.82 -28.91
C TRP A 74 1.18 9.58 -29.68
N LEU A 75 1.92 8.90 -30.56
CA LEU A 75 2.97 9.51 -31.39
C LEU A 75 2.44 10.42 -32.50
N LYS A 76 1.15 10.37 -32.83
CA LYS A 76 0.51 11.33 -33.76
C LYS A 76 0.19 12.66 -33.09
N THR A 77 -0.07 12.63 -31.78
CA THR A 77 -0.50 13.80 -31.00
C THR A 77 0.64 14.48 -30.25
N HIS A 78 1.70 13.73 -29.91
CA HIS A 78 2.86 14.22 -29.15
C HIS A 78 4.12 14.23 -30.01
N GLY A 79 4.84 15.36 -29.97
CA GLY A 79 6.08 15.58 -30.71
C GLY A 79 7.32 15.06 -30.00
N PRO A 80 8.50 15.11 -30.67
CA PRO A 80 9.77 14.70 -30.09
C PRO A 80 10.14 15.60 -28.91
N GLY A 81 10.50 14.99 -27.78
CA GLY A 81 10.83 15.68 -26.53
C GLY A 81 9.64 15.95 -25.61
N ASP A 82 8.42 15.59 -26.03
CA ASP A 82 7.24 15.74 -25.19
C ASP A 82 7.23 14.74 -24.02
N ARG A 83 6.69 15.22 -22.91
CA ARG A 83 6.58 14.49 -21.65
C ARG A 83 5.20 14.72 -21.08
N THR A 84 4.33 13.74 -21.28
CA THR A 84 2.93 13.82 -20.86
C THR A 84 2.62 12.75 -19.84
N LEU A 85 1.74 13.09 -18.89
CA LEU A 85 1.32 12.20 -17.81
C LEU A 85 0.32 11.17 -18.33
N THR A 86 0.51 9.93 -17.89
CA THR A 86 -0.44 8.83 -18.01
C THR A 86 -0.60 8.14 -16.66
N GLN A 87 -1.68 7.40 -16.48
CA GLN A 87 -1.83 6.51 -15.34
C GLN A 87 -0.95 5.28 -15.57
N GLY A 88 0.10 5.13 -14.76
CA GLY A 88 1.04 4.03 -14.83
C GLY A 88 0.77 2.93 -13.80
N LEU A 89 1.85 2.33 -13.31
CA LEU A 89 1.80 1.22 -12.36
C LEU A 89 1.09 1.64 -11.07
N LYS A 90 0.22 0.76 -10.55
CA LYS A 90 -0.56 0.98 -9.31
C LYS A 90 -1.45 2.23 -9.32
N GLY A 91 -1.65 2.85 -10.48
CA GLY A 91 -2.42 4.09 -10.62
C GLY A 91 -1.61 5.36 -10.42
N ASP A 92 -0.28 5.26 -10.22
CA ASP A 92 0.56 6.44 -10.06
C ASP A 92 0.72 7.19 -11.39
N PRO A 93 0.75 8.53 -11.37
CA PRO A 93 1.02 9.32 -12.56
C PRO A 93 2.45 9.09 -13.04
N THR A 94 2.60 8.61 -14.28
CA THR A 94 3.88 8.30 -14.91
C THR A 94 4.02 9.11 -16.20
N TYR A 95 5.17 9.73 -16.39
CA TYR A 95 5.53 10.39 -17.64
C TYR A 95 5.92 9.37 -18.71
N LEU A 96 5.29 9.47 -19.87
CA LEU A 96 5.79 8.90 -21.12
C LEU A 96 6.66 9.94 -21.82
N VAL A 97 7.87 9.54 -22.19
CA VAL A 97 8.86 10.40 -22.85
C VAL A 97 8.93 10.02 -24.33
N VAL A 98 8.73 10.99 -25.21
CA VAL A 98 8.94 10.82 -26.65
C VAL A 98 10.36 11.23 -27.00
N GLU A 99 11.14 10.31 -27.57
CA GLU A 99 12.50 10.54 -28.02
C GLU A 99 12.55 11.34 -29.34
N LYS A 100 13.75 11.79 -29.72
CA LYS A 100 13.96 12.65 -30.89
C LYS A 100 13.65 11.96 -32.22
N ASP A 101 13.76 10.64 -32.25
CA ASP A 101 13.45 9.78 -33.39
C ASP A 101 11.94 9.48 -33.55
N ARG A 102 11.08 10.15 -32.76
CA ARG A 102 9.64 9.89 -32.66
C ARG A 102 9.31 8.48 -32.18
N THR A 103 10.16 7.91 -31.33
CA THR A 103 9.84 6.69 -30.58
C THR A 103 9.54 7.01 -29.13
N LEU A 104 8.88 6.09 -28.43
CA LEU A 104 8.73 6.18 -26.98
C LEU A 104 10.00 5.65 -26.32
N ALA A 105 10.49 6.36 -25.30
CA ALA A 105 11.61 5.88 -24.50
C ALA A 105 11.26 4.53 -23.85
N THR A 106 12.29 3.69 -23.66
CA THR A 106 12.14 2.38 -23.00
C THR A 106 11.81 2.46 -21.51
N TYR A 107 11.80 3.66 -20.94
CA TYR A 107 11.51 3.94 -19.55
C TYR A 107 10.42 4.99 -19.42
N GLY A 108 9.65 4.90 -18.33
CA GLY A 108 8.75 5.96 -17.85
C GLY A 108 9.28 6.58 -16.57
N ILE A 109 8.95 7.84 -16.32
CA ILE A 109 9.37 8.54 -15.10
C ILE A 109 8.16 8.70 -14.18
N ASN A 110 8.20 8.14 -12.97
CA ASN A 110 7.14 8.36 -11.99
C ASN A 110 7.13 9.86 -11.59
N ALA A 111 5.98 10.51 -11.71
CA ALA A 111 5.83 11.94 -11.45
C ALA A 111 5.67 12.28 -9.96
N VAL A 112 5.56 11.27 -9.08
CA VAL A 112 5.40 11.43 -7.64
C VAL A 112 6.73 11.86 -7.01
N CYS A 113 6.72 13.04 -6.40
CA CYS A 113 7.88 13.62 -5.74
C CYS A 113 8.32 12.74 -4.55
N THR A 114 9.60 12.35 -4.54
CA THR A 114 10.22 11.56 -3.48
C THR A 114 10.33 12.25 -2.12
N HIS A 115 9.97 13.54 -2.03
CA HIS A 115 9.90 14.27 -0.76
C HIS A 115 8.63 13.90 0.02
N LEU A 116 7.46 14.27 -0.51
CA LEU A 116 6.15 14.11 0.16
C LEU A 116 5.01 13.70 -0.80
N GLY A 117 5.32 13.35 -2.05
CA GLY A 117 4.34 12.80 -2.98
C GLY A 117 3.61 13.78 -3.91
N CYS A 118 3.98 15.06 -3.95
CA CYS A 118 3.43 16.00 -4.94
C CYS A 118 3.72 15.54 -6.38
N VAL A 119 2.82 15.80 -7.34
CA VAL A 119 3.10 15.57 -8.76
C VAL A 119 4.04 16.64 -9.30
N VAL A 120 5.16 16.24 -9.88
CA VAL A 120 6.21 17.15 -10.36
C VAL A 120 6.03 17.45 -11.85
N PRO A 121 5.66 18.68 -12.25
CA PRO A 121 5.53 19.05 -13.66
C PRO A 121 6.90 19.13 -14.35
N TRP A 122 6.91 18.84 -15.65
CA TRP A 122 8.06 19.09 -16.52
C TRP A 122 8.15 20.59 -16.87
N ASN A 123 9.32 21.20 -16.65
CA ASN A 123 9.63 22.54 -17.12
C ASN A 123 10.48 22.44 -18.40
N GLN A 124 9.85 22.75 -19.54
CA GLN A 124 10.50 22.75 -20.87
C GLN A 124 11.60 23.82 -20.99
N ALA A 125 11.48 24.95 -20.30
CA ALA A 125 12.44 26.05 -20.42
C ALA A 125 13.81 25.70 -19.83
N GLU A 126 13.83 24.93 -18.74
CA GLU A 126 15.06 24.54 -18.03
C GLU A 126 15.45 23.07 -18.25
N ASN A 127 14.67 22.31 -19.03
CA ASN A 127 14.82 20.86 -19.22
C ASN A 127 14.94 20.08 -17.90
N LYS A 128 14.10 20.42 -16.93
CA LYS A 128 14.09 19.83 -15.58
C LYS A 128 12.66 19.62 -15.09
N PHE A 129 12.47 18.65 -14.22
CA PHE A 129 11.23 18.57 -13.43
C PHE A 129 11.39 19.44 -12.19
N ILE A 130 10.46 20.37 -11.95
CA ILE A 130 10.52 21.30 -10.82
C ILE A 130 9.26 21.14 -9.98
N CYS A 131 9.44 20.67 -8.75
CA CYS A 131 8.33 20.42 -7.84
C CYS A 131 7.77 21.77 -7.33
N PRO A 132 6.48 22.06 -7.55
CA PRO A 132 5.88 23.33 -7.15
C PRO A 132 5.73 23.45 -5.63
N CYS A 133 5.76 22.32 -4.90
CA CYS A 133 5.56 22.31 -3.46
C CYS A 133 6.76 22.90 -2.69
N HIS A 134 7.97 22.42 -2.97
CA HIS A 134 9.18 22.81 -2.22
C HIS A 134 10.41 23.01 -3.10
N GLY A 135 10.25 23.07 -4.43
CA GLY A 135 11.33 23.37 -5.36
C GLY A 135 12.36 22.25 -5.57
N SER A 136 12.03 21.00 -5.24
CA SER A 136 12.86 19.85 -5.62
C SER A 136 13.01 19.82 -7.14
N GLN A 137 14.25 19.77 -7.62
CA GLN A 137 14.57 19.73 -9.04
C GLN A 137 15.10 18.34 -9.40
N TYR A 138 14.59 17.80 -10.49
CA TYR A 138 15.05 16.55 -11.07
C TYR A 138 15.53 16.81 -12.49
N ASN A 139 16.54 16.08 -12.95
CA ASN A 139 17.02 16.16 -14.32
C ASN A 139 16.00 15.53 -15.29
N ASP A 140 16.32 15.60 -16.57
CA ASP A 140 15.58 14.99 -17.67
C ASP A 140 15.37 13.46 -17.55
N GLN A 141 16.16 12.76 -16.73
CA GLN A 141 16.00 11.33 -16.44
C GLN A 141 15.31 11.05 -15.09
N GLY A 142 14.84 12.08 -14.37
CA GLY A 142 14.16 11.93 -13.08
C GLY A 142 15.09 11.76 -11.87
N ARG A 143 16.42 11.95 -12.03
CA ARG A 143 17.38 11.96 -10.91
C ARG A 143 17.34 13.31 -10.19
N VAL A 144 17.42 13.28 -8.86
CA VAL A 144 17.41 14.48 -8.03
C VAL A 144 18.68 15.31 -8.29
N VAL A 145 18.51 16.61 -8.52
CA VAL A 145 19.59 17.59 -8.73
C VAL A 145 19.68 18.57 -7.57
N ARG A 146 18.53 19.01 -7.04
CA ARG A 146 18.46 20.03 -5.97
C ARG A 146 17.19 19.87 -5.14
N GLY A 147 17.22 20.38 -3.92
CA GLY A 147 16.03 20.56 -3.07
C GLY A 147 15.94 19.53 -1.94
N PRO A 148 14.81 19.50 -1.21
CA PRO A 148 14.64 18.64 -0.03
C PRO A 148 14.36 17.17 -0.37
N ALA A 149 14.16 16.84 -1.65
CA ALA A 149 14.02 15.46 -2.07
C ALA A 149 15.31 14.68 -1.72
N PRO A 150 15.22 13.53 -1.03
CA PRO A 150 16.38 12.75 -0.66
C PRO A 150 17.09 12.25 -1.93
N LEU A 151 18.42 12.43 -1.97
CA LEU A 151 19.29 11.84 -2.99
C LEU A 151 19.32 10.33 -2.75
N ARG A 152 18.68 9.55 -3.60
CA ARG A 152 18.73 8.09 -3.56
C ARG A 152 19.26 7.56 -4.88
#